data_AF-A0A535BR61-F1
#
_entry.id   AF-A0A535BR61-F1
#
_cell.length_a   1.000
_cell.length_b   1.000
_cell.length_c   1.000
_cell.angle_alpha   90.00
_cell.angle_beta   90.00
_cell.angle_gamma   90.00
#
_symmetry.space_group_name_H-M   'P 1'
#
loop_
_entity.id
_entity.type
_entity.pdbx_description
1 polymer ?
#
loop_
_entity_poly.entity_id
_entity_poly.type
_entity_poly.pdbx_seq_one_letter_code
_entity_poly.pdbx_strand_id
1 'polypeptide(L)'
;MLRDGTYREAQQLKAKDQLMPFSRSSIPERLHRTGAFPIPASLTQKVAKVEPAGKADVYDMTVDITQNFALAAGVFVHNSIDDDPPGAPRYTEARPAAISNEMLADIDKNTVDFVPNYDNRHQQPTVLPARLPNLLANGSAGIAVGMATNIPPHNLREVVAATKRLIDDPELTNDDLCETVLGPDFPGGGLIYRFEEERNVETGKAERLDGIRRAYASGRGRIVMRAKAHKEEFRGNREAIIVSELPYAVNKASLIEKIAELVQGKRLQGISDIRDESDREGMRIVIEVKRDDSFDRVLNNLFKHTAMQSAFNLNMLALVGQEPKVLSLKDVLQHHIDYRREVIRR
;
A
#
# COMPACT_ATOMS: atom_id res chain seq x y z
N MET A 1 26.88 21.69 16.86
CA MET A 1 27.80 22.83 16.72
C MET A 1 28.47 23.08 18.05
N LEU A 2 29.80 23.17 18.06
CA LEU A 2 30.60 23.47 19.24
C LEU A 2 30.68 24.99 19.47
N ARG A 3 31.06 25.42 20.67
CA ARG A 3 31.22 26.85 21.00
C ARG A 3 32.25 27.59 20.14
N ASP A 4 33.24 26.87 19.62
CA ASP A 4 34.24 27.42 18.70
C ASP A 4 33.72 27.56 17.25
N GLY A 5 32.43 27.29 17.02
CA GLY A 5 31.77 27.40 15.72
C GLY A 5 31.97 26.17 14.82
N THR A 6 32.75 25.19 15.25
CA THR A 6 32.98 23.97 14.46
C THR A 6 31.81 22.98 14.58
N TYR A 7 31.66 22.12 13.58
CA TYR A 7 30.70 21.02 13.59
C TYR A 7 31.42 19.68 13.76
N ARG A 8 30.87 18.83 14.63
CA ARG A 8 31.26 17.43 14.79
C ARG A 8 30.02 16.57 14.86
N GLU A 9 30.11 15.38 14.28
CA GLU A 9 29.10 14.34 14.44
C GLU A 9 29.00 13.91 15.91
N ALA A 10 27.79 13.56 16.35
CA ALA A 10 27.53 13.22 17.75
C ALA A 10 28.41 12.06 18.27
N GLN A 11 28.73 11.09 17.41
CA GLN A 11 29.60 9.94 17.74
C GLN A 11 31.06 10.34 17.98
N GLN A 12 31.47 11.52 17.53
CA GLN A 12 32.84 12.02 17.60
C GLN A 12 33.04 13.05 18.74
N LEU A 13 31.99 13.32 19.53
CA LEU A 13 32.06 14.24 20.67
C LEU A 13 32.85 13.62 21.83
N LYS A 14 33.72 14.43 22.42
CA LYS A 14 34.51 14.07 23.61
C LYS A 14 33.96 14.76 24.83
N ALA A 15 34.20 14.20 26.02
CA ALA A 15 33.74 14.76 27.30
C ALA A 15 34.20 16.22 27.56
N LYS A 16 35.29 16.64 26.90
CA LYS A 16 35.83 18.00 26.98
C LYS A 16 35.18 19.01 26.02
N ASP A 17 34.38 18.54 25.08
CA ASP A 17 33.76 19.39 24.07
C ASP A 17 32.63 20.23 24.72
N GLN A 18 32.55 21.51 24.35
CA GLN A 18 31.53 22.44 24.84
C GLN A 18 30.51 22.73 23.75
N LEU A 19 29.26 22.37 24.00
CA LEU A 19 28.17 22.58 23.07
C LEU A 19 27.73 24.06 23.09
N MET A 20 27.36 24.57 21.92
CA MET A 20 26.67 25.85 21.82
C MET A 20 25.37 25.79 22.63
N PRO A 21 25.09 26.80 23.50
CA PRO A 21 23.83 26.85 24.19
C PRO A 21 22.68 27.04 23.19
N PHE A 22 21.63 26.24 23.32
CA PHE A 22 20.40 26.42 22.56
C PHE A 22 19.78 27.75 23.01
N SER A 23 19.78 28.76 22.14
CA SER A 23 19.24 30.09 22.44
C SER A 23 17.79 29.99 22.95
N ARG A 24 17.51 30.58 24.12
CA ARG A 24 16.17 30.94 24.58
C ARG A 24 15.94 32.42 24.26
N SER A 25 15.16 32.71 23.21
CA SER A 25 14.46 33.99 23.10
C SER A 25 13.21 33.94 23.98
N SER A 26 13.33 34.42 25.22
CA SER A 26 12.29 35.06 26.06
C SER A 26 12.44 34.73 27.55
N ILE A 27 13.22 35.53 28.27
CA ILE A 27 12.95 35.80 29.69
C ILE A 27 13.16 37.32 29.88
N PRO A 28 12.10 38.12 30.10
CA PRO A 28 12.25 39.54 30.40
C PRO A 28 12.94 39.73 31.76
N GLU A 29 13.80 40.74 31.81
CA GLU A 29 14.44 41.28 33.00
C GLU A 29 13.47 41.45 34.18
N ARG A 30 13.73 40.73 35.27
CA ARG A 30 13.59 41.28 36.62
C ARG A 30 14.66 40.70 37.52
N LEU A 31 15.68 41.52 37.77
CA LEU A 31 16.74 41.26 38.73
C LEU A 31 16.25 41.41 40.19
N HIS A 32 16.62 40.43 41.00
CA HIS A 32 17.03 40.43 42.42
C HIS A 32 16.10 40.84 43.59
N ARG A 33 16.09 39.95 44.60
CA ARG A 33 16.32 40.27 46.02
C ARG A 33 16.96 39.07 46.74
N THR A 34 18.27 38.87 46.58
CA THR A 34 19.19 38.12 47.47
C THR A 34 20.50 37.96 46.71
N GLY A 35 21.57 38.56 47.20
CA GLY A 35 22.87 38.68 46.52
C GLY A 35 23.67 37.38 46.41
N ALA A 36 23.17 36.42 45.64
CA ALA A 36 23.98 35.33 45.10
C ALA A 36 23.72 35.30 43.59
N PHE A 37 24.78 35.41 42.78
CA PHE A 37 24.70 35.09 41.36
C PHE A 37 24.38 33.59 41.23
N PRO A 38 23.23 33.18 40.67
CA PRO A 38 23.16 31.83 40.12
C PRO A 38 24.03 31.87 38.87
N ILE A 39 25.16 31.15 38.85
CA ILE A 39 25.83 30.85 37.59
C ILE A 39 24.76 30.22 36.71
N PRO A 40 24.40 30.84 35.58
CA PRO A 40 23.40 30.28 34.67
C PRO A 40 23.77 28.83 34.38
N ALA A 41 22.82 27.89 34.48
CA ALA A 41 23.04 26.49 34.12
C ALA A 41 23.54 26.31 32.67
N SER A 42 23.48 27.37 31.85
CA SER A 42 24.05 27.50 30.50
C SER A 42 25.58 27.68 30.46
N LEU A 43 26.27 27.87 31.58
CA LEU A 43 27.72 28.13 31.63
C LEU A 43 28.60 26.90 31.94
N THR A 44 28.04 25.74 32.30
CA THR A 44 28.83 24.58 32.73
C THR A 44 28.36 23.23 32.18
N GLN A 45 27.70 23.19 31.02
CA GLN A 45 27.35 21.91 30.40
C GLN A 45 28.56 21.29 29.70
N LYS A 46 29.14 20.26 30.34
CA LYS A 46 30.11 19.35 29.73
C LYS A 46 29.39 18.07 29.33
N VAL A 47 29.83 17.43 28.26
CA VAL A 47 29.31 16.12 27.84
C VAL A 47 29.69 15.09 28.92
N ALA A 48 28.70 14.67 29.73
CA ALA A 48 28.91 13.73 30.83
C ALA A 48 28.94 12.27 30.36
N LYS A 49 28.10 11.91 29.39
CA LYS A 49 28.02 10.59 28.76
C LYS A 49 27.52 10.74 27.33
N VAL A 50 28.06 9.94 26.41
CA VAL A 50 27.53 9.79 25.05
C VAL A 50 26.93 8.40 25.00
N GLU A 51 25.61 8.33 24.89
CA GLU A 51 24.90 7.10 24.54
C GLU A 51 24.28 7.34 23.17
N PRO A 52 24.39 6.39 22.22
CA PRO A 52 23.57 6.44 21.01
C PRO A 52 22.12 6.30 21.46
N ALA A 53 21.40 7.42 21.55
CA ALA A 53 19.97 7.35 21.39
C ALA A 53 19.76 6.76 19.98
N GLY A 54 19.10 5.61 19.90
CA GLY A 54 18.69 5.06 18.61
C GLY A 54 18.06 6.16 17.77
N LYS A 55 18.25 6.08 16.43
CA LYS A 55 17.62 7.03 15.51
C LYS A 55 16.15 7.17 15.89
N ALA A 56 15.76 8.37 16.32
CA ALA A 56 14.39 8.78 16.48
C ALA A 56 14.13 9.79 15.38
N ASP A 57 13.21 9.45 14.47
CA ASP A 57 12.85 10.27 13.33
C ASP A 57 12.16 11.54 13.83
N VAL A 58 12.80 12.68 13.56
CA VAL A 58 12.18 14.00 13.74
C VAL A 58 11.76 14.44 12.34
N TYR A 59 10.45 14.34 12.13
CA TYR A 59 9.71 14.50 10.88
C TYR A 59 9.85 13.34 9.91
N ASP A 60 9.30 12.18 10.26
CA ASP A 60 8.39 11.57 9.29
C ASP A 60 7.19 12.51 9.13
N MET A 61 6.51 12.51 7.97
CA MET A 61 5.06 12.67 8.03
C MET A 61 4.51 11.40 8.70
N THR A 62 4.77 11.25 10.00
CA THR A 62 4.10 10.27 10.84
C THR A 62 2.73 10.85 11.07
N VAL A 63 1.79 10.41 10.23
CA VAL A 63 0.47 10.13 10.76
C VAL A 63 0.73 9.13 11.88
N ASP A 64 0.68 9.59 13.13
CA ASP A 64 0.90 8.76 14.32
C ASP A 64 0.06 7.47 14.18
N ILE A 65 0.52 6.31 14.67
CA ILE A 65 -0.26 5.04 14.62
C ILE A 65 -1.64 5.25 15.28
N THR A 66 -1.75 6.24 16.16
CA THR A 66 -2.99 6.68 16.81
C THR A 66 -3.92 7.53 15.91
N GLN A 67 -3.43 8.03 14.77
CA GLN A 67 -4.13 8.91 13.83
C GLN A 67 -4.36 8.29 12.43
N ASN A 68 -4.73 7.01 12.36
CA ASN A 68 -5.04 6.22 11.15
C ASN A 68 -5.97 6.85 10.07
N PHE A 69 -6.51 8.05 10.26
CA PHE A 69 -7.43 8.68 9.31
C PHE A 69 -6.76 9.15 8.02
N ALA A 70 -5.50 9.62 8.06
CA ALA A 70 -4.85 10.22 6.90
C ALA A 70 -4.28 9.18 5.90
N LEU A 71 -3.80 8.02 6.38
CA LEU A 71 -3.43 6.89 5.52
C LEU A 71 -4.67 6.21 4.93
N ALA A 72 -5.77 6.14 5.68
CA ALA A 72 -7.06 5.66 5.18
C ALA A 72 -7.72 6.60 4.14
N ALA A 73 -7.33 7.88 4.11
CA ALA A 73 -7.88 8.91 3.21
C ALA A 73 -7.12 9.08 1.88
N GLY A 74 -6.15 8.21 1.56
CA GLY A 74 -5.47 8.23 0.27
C GLY A 74 -4.39 9.31 0.14
N VAL A 75 -3.57 9.51 1.18
CA VAL A 75 -2.31 10.24 1.02
C VAL A 75 -1.35 9.35 0.23
N PHE A 76 -1.28 9.58 -1.08
CA PHE A 76 -0.35 8.88 -1.97
C PHE A 76 1.08 9.34 -1.72
N VAL A 77 1.98 8.39 -1.46
CA VAL A 77 3.43 8.62 -1.54
C VAL A 77 3.87 8.25 -2.95
N HIS A 78 4.58 9.16 -3.62
CA HIS A 78 5.24 8.88 -4.90
C HIS A 78 6.41 7.91 -4.65
N ASN A 79 6.15 6.61 -4.75
CA ASN A 79 7.20 5.59 -4.75
C ASN A 79 7.36 4.98 -6.14
N SER A 80 8.60 4.67 -6.49
CA SER A 80 8.96 3.89 -7.67
C SER A 80 8.44 2.46 -7.54
N ILE A 81 8.11 1.81 -8.66
CA ILE A 81 7.80 0.37 -8.68
C ILE A 81 9.01 -0.49 -8.30
N ASP A 82 10.21 0.10 -8.36
CA ASP A 82 11.49 -0.53 -8.04
C ASP A 82 11.81 -0.55 -6.54
N ASP A 83 10.87 -0.15 -5.68
CA ASP A 83 11.04 -0.07 -4.21
C ASP A 83 12.14 0.92 -3.78
N ASP A 84 12.34 1.96 -4.59
CA ASP A 84 13.20 3.08 -4.23
C ASP A 84 12.60 3.82 -3.02
N PRO A 85 13.40 4.06 -1.95
CA PRO A 85 12.89 4.80 -0.80
C PRO A 85 12.56 6.25 -1.19
N PRO A 86 11.55 6.86 -0.56
CA PRO A 86 11.19 8.24 -0.84
C PRO A 86 12.34 9.19 -0.48
N GLY A 87 12.31 10.38 -1.08
CA GLY A 87 13.21 11.48 -0.70
C GLY A 87 13.04 11.84 0.78
N ALA A 88 14.13 12.31 1.40
CA ALA A 88 14.10 12.68 2.81
C ALA A 88 13.01 13.75 3.09
N PRO A 89 12.31 13.72 4.23
CA PRO A 89 11.14 14.56 4.51
C PRO A 89 11.37 16.07 4.39
N ARG A 90 12.61 16.54 4.59
CA ARG A 90 13.00 17.95 4.37
C ARG A 90 12.95 18.41 2.91
N TYR A 91 12.79 17.48 1.97
CA TYR A 91 12.76 17.73 0.52
C TYR A 91 11.41 17.38 -0.11
N THR A 92 10.46 16.86 0.67
CA THR A 92 9.17 16.39 0.16
C THR A 92 8.04 17.16 0.82
N GLU A 93 7.05 17.52 0.01
CA GLU A 93 5.81 18.14 0.46
C GLU A 93 4.64 17.25 0.04
N ALA A 94 3.59 17.20 0.86
CA ALA A 94 2.39 16.44 0.56
C ALA A 94 1.13 17.25 0.88
N ARG A 95 0.06 16.98 0.14
CA ARG A 95 -1.27 17.52 0.39
C ARG A 95 -2.34 16.47 0.04
N PRO A 96 -3.54 16.53 0.64
CA PRO A 96 -4.64 15.66 0.25
C PRO A 96 -4.98 15.79 -1.24
N ALA A 97 -5.30 14.68 -1.88
CA ALA A 97 -5.85 14.68 -3.22
C ALA A 97 -7.30 15.18 -3.19
N ALA A 98 -7.80 15.69 -4.33
CA ALA A 98 -9.18 16.18 -4.40
C ALA A 98 -10.22 15.13 -3.98
N ILE A 99 -9.97 13.85 -4.29
CA ILE A 99 -10.84 12.73 -3.92
C ILE A 99 -10.87 12.46 -2.40
N SER A 100 -9.81 12.81 -1.67
CA SER A 100 -9.76 12.67 -0.21
C SER A 100 -10.80 13.54 0.49
N ASN A 101 -11.23 14.64 -0.13
CA ASN A 101 -12.28 15.49 0.43
C ASN A 101 -13.63 14.76 0.54
N GLU A 102 -13.92 13.78 -0.32
CA GLU A 102 -15.15 12.99 -0.22
C GLU A 102 -15.14 12.05 1.00
N MET A 103 -13.97 11.72 1.53
CA MET A 103 -13.85 10.94 2.77
C MET A 103 -14.14 11.77 4.01
N LEU A 104 -13.83 13.07 3.97
CA LEU A 104 -13.98 14.03 5.08
C LEU A 104 -15.25 14.90 4.98
N ALA A 105 -16.01 14.76 3.90
CA ALA A 105 -17.15 15.61 3.64
C ALA A 105 -18.18 15.55 4.78
N ASP A 106 -18.63 16.74 5.21
CA ASP A 106 -19.61 16.96 6.29
C ASP A 106 -19.15 16.53 7.70
N ILE A 107 -17.87 16.24 7.92
CA ILE A 107 -17.36 15.79 9.23
C ILE A 107 -17.67 16.79 10.38
N ASP A 108 -17.74 18.08 10.08
CA ASP A 108 -18.03 19.16 11.04
C ASP A 108 -19.53 19.29 11.38
N LYS A 109 -20.41 18.49 10.77
CA LYS A 109 -21.88 18.56 10.95
C LYS A 109 -22.41 17.50 11.90
N ASN A 110 -21.60 17.05 12.87
CA ASN A 110 -21.95 15.99 13.83
C ASN A 110 -22.36 14.66 13.16
N THR A 111 -21.84 14.38 11.97
CA THR A 111 -22.15 13.18 11.19
C THR A 111 -21.49 11.92 11.74
N VAL A 112 -20.43 12.08 12.54
CA VAL A 112 -19.67 10.99 13.16
C VAL A 112 -19.35 11.35 14.61
N ASP A 113 -19.10 10.33 15.43
CA ASP A 113 -18.71 10.54 16.82
C ASP A 113 -17.23 10.87 16.94
N PHE A 114 -16.93 11.77 17.88
CA PHE A 114 -15.58 12.13 18.25
C PHE A 114 -15.28 11.61 19.65
N VAL A 115 -14.08 11.10 19.83
CA VAL A 115 -13.55 10.65 21.12
C VAL A 115 -12.28 11.41 21.46
N PRO A 116 -11.96 11.61 22.75
CA PRO A 116 -10.66 12.13 23.15
C PRO A 116 -9.52 11.27 22.59
N ASN A 117 -8.43 11.93 22.19
CA ASN A 117 -7.18 11.25 21.85
C ASN A 117 -6.48 10.68 23.11
N TYR A 118 -5.35 10.00 22.93
CA TYR A 118 -4.66 9.26 24.01
C TYR A 118 -4.26 10.12 25.24
N ASP A 119 -4.02 11.43 25.07
CA ASP A 119 -3.67 12.36 26.16
C ASP A 119 -4.82 13.32 26.53
N ASN A 120 -6.03 13.08 26.00
CA ASN A 120 -7.24 13.89 26.19
C ASN A 120 -7.11 15.38 25.82
N ARG A 121 -6.11 15.79 25.04
CA ARG A 121 -5.95 17.19 24.60
C ARG A 121 -6.72 17.53 23.34
N HIS A 122 -6.94 16.54 22.48
CA HIS A 122 -7.62 16.69 21.21
C HIS A 122 -8.75 15.68 21.07
N GLN A 123 -9.64 15.95 20.12
CA GLN A 123 -10.70 15.02 19.72
C GLN A 123 -10.31 14.38 18.40
N GLN A 124 -10.64 13.11 18.23
CA GLN A 124 -10.46 12.36 16.98
C GLN A 124 -11.76 11.67 16.59
N PRO A 125 -12.10 11.60 15.30
CA PRO A 125 -13.27 10.88 14.84
C PRO A 125 -13.07 9.37 15.03
N THR A 126 -14.12 8.65 15.42
CA THR A 126 -14.08 7.18 15.51
C THR A 126 -14.08 6.52 14.13
N VAL A 127 -14.76 7.15 13.17
CA VAL A 127 -14.87 6.75 11.76
C VAL A 127 -14.98 8.01 10.89
N LEU A 128 -14.66 7.90 9.60
CA LEU A 128 -14.81 9.01 8.65
C LEU A 128 -16.20 8.98 7.99
N PRO A 129 -16.81 10.13 7.63
CA PRO A 129 -18.07 10.16 6.89
C PRO A 129 -18.06 9.31 5.61
N ALA A 130 -16.89 9.20 4.95
CA ALA A 130 -16.59 8.24 3.90
C ALA A 130 -17.70 8.11 2.84
N ARG A 131 -17.89 9.15 2.00
CA ARG A 131 -18.88 9.09 0.90
C ARG A 131 -18.52 8.07 -0.18
N LEU A 132 -17.24 7.69 -0.25
CA LEU A 132 -16.74 6.71 -1.19
C LEU A 132 -16.68 5.32 -0.54
N PRO A 133 -16.98 4.23 -1.28
CA PRO A 133 -16.78 2.86 -0.83
C PRO A 133 -15.28 2.50 -0.85
N ASN A 134 -14.50 3.18 -0.01
CA ASN A 134 -13.04 3.19 -0.02
C ASN A 134 -12.41 1.80 0.19
N LEU A 135 -13.04 0.98 1.04
CA LEU A 135 -12.55 -0.37 1.35
C LEU A 135 -12.44 -1.25 0.09
N LEU A 136 -13.42 -1.16 -0.82
CA LEU A 136 -13.38 -1.90 -2.08
C LEU A 136 -12.57 -1.16 -3.15
N ALA A 137 -12.67 0.16 -3.21
CA ALA A 137 -11.97 0.97 -4.21
C ALA A 137 -10.44 0.82 -4.09
N ASN A 138 -9.91 0.94 -2.87
CA ASN A 138 -8.46 0.86 -2.63
C ASN A 138 -8.00 -0.52 -2.15
N GLY A 139 -8.90 -1.36 -1.65
CA GLY A 139 -8.53 -2.60 -0.99
C GLY A 139 -7.94 -2.36 0.41
N SER A 140 -7.46 -3.43 1.03
CA SER A 140 -6.84 -3.41 2.35
C SER A 140 -6.01 -4.68 2.55
N ALA A 141 -4.80 -4.56 3.07
CA ALA A 141 -3.97 -5.69 3.45
C ALA A 141 -3.49 -5.51 4.89
N GLY A 142 -3.56 -6.56 5.70
CA GLY A 142 -3.15 -6.48 7.09
C GLY A 142 -3.07 -7.84 7.76
N ILE A 143 -2.13 -7.98 8.68
CA ILE A 143 -1.96 -9.19 9.50
C ILE A 143 -2.14 -8.77 10.95
N ALA A 144 -3.10 -9.38 11.63
CA ALA A 144 -3.35 -9.19 13.05
C ALA A 144 -3.07 -10.51 13.81
N VAL A 145 -3.37 -10.53 15.11
CA VAL A 145 -3.17 -11.74 15.93
C VAL A 145 -4.22 -12.79 15.57
N GLY A 146 -3.79 -13.89 14.96
CA GLY A 146 -4.65 -15.02 14.60
C GLY A 146 -5.55 -14.81 13.38
N MET A 147 -5.40 -13.69 12.67
CA MET A 147 -6.21 -13.36 11.49
C MET A 147 -5.41 -12.51 10.50
N ALA A 148 -5.83 -12.54 9.24
CA ALA A 148 -5.30 -11.67 8.20
C ALA A 148 -6.45 -11.14 7.35
N THR A 149 -6.28 -9.99 6.73
CA THR A 149 -7.16 -9.42 5.72
C THR A 149 -6.37 -9.13 4.46
N ASN A 150 -6.97 -9.39 3.31
CA ASN A 150 -6.37 -9.11 2.01
C ASN A 150 -7.47 -8.90 0.97
N ILE A 151 -7.89 -7.65 0.83
CA ILE A 151 -8.97 -7.18 -0.03
C ILE A 151 -8.31 -6.48 -1.21
N PRO A 152 -8.57 -6.89 -2.46
CA PRO A 152 -7.96 -6.24 -3.61
C PRO A 152 -8.69 -4.92 -3.94
N PRO A 153 -8.03 -3.99 -4.65
CA PRO A 153 -8.67 -2.80 -5.20
C PRO A 153 -9.67 -3.16 -6.32
N HIS A 154 -10.63 -2.26 -6.54
CA HIS A 154 -11.70 -2.42 -7.54
C HIS A 154 -11.95 -1.11 -8.27
N ASN A 155 -12.53 -1.22 -9.47
CA ASN A 155 -12.88 -0.06 -10.25
C ASN A 155 -14.00 0.76 -9.56
N LEU A 156 -13.74 2.03 -9.27
CA LEU A 156 -14.71 2.88 -8.56
C LEU A 156 -16.05 3.00 -9.30
N ARG A 157 -16.07 2.98 -10.64
CA ARG A 157 -17.31 3.07 -11.41
C ARG A 157 -18.16 1.81 -11.23
N GLU A 158 -17.55 0.64 -11.26
CA GLU A 158 -18.22 -0.64 -11.04
C GLU A 158 -18.77 -0.74 -9.62
N VAL A 159 -17.97 -0.38 -8.62
CA VAL A 159 -18.40 -0.41 -7.21
C VAL A 159 -19.57 0.56 -6.98
N VAL A 160 -19.52 1.77 -7.51
CA VAL A 160 -20.62 2.75 -7.38
C VAL A 160 -21.88 2.27 -8.13
N ALA A 161 -21.73 1.68 -9.32
CA ALA A 161 -22.85 1.11 -10.06
C ALA A 161 -23.51 -0.05 -9.30
N ALA A 162 -22.71 -0.95 -8.72
CA ALA A 162 -23.19 -2.05 -7.89
C ALA A 162 -23.88 -1.55 -6.62
N THR A 163 -23.32 -0.52 -5.97
CA THR A 163 -23.93 0.13 -4.80
C THR A 163 -25.30 0.70 -5.15
N LYS A 164 -25.43 1.39 -6.30
CA LYS A 164 -26.70 1.92 -6.79
C LYS A 164 -27.72 0.82 -7.05
N ARG A 165 -27.32 -0.25 -7.75
CA ARG A 165 -28.19 -1.42 -7.99
C ARG A 165 -28.71 -2.01 -6.68
N LEU A 166 -27.85 -2.15 -5.67
CA LEU A 166 -28.25 -2.69 -4.36
C LEU A 166 -29.14 -1.74 -3.55
N ILE A 167 -29.03 -0.42 -3.75
CA ILE A 167 -29.97 0.55 -3.19
C ILE A 167 -31.35 0.41 -3.83
N ASP A 168 -31.40 0.23 -5.15
CA ASP A 168 -32.65 0.11 -5.91
C ASP A 168 -33.36 -1.23 -5.65
N ASP A 169 -32.60 -2.32 -5.51
CA ASP A 169 -33.08 -3.66 -5.17
C ASP A 169 -32.21 -4.32 -4.09
N PRO A 170 -32.64 -4.30 -2.82
CA PRO A 170 -31.91 -4.93 -1.72
C PRO A 170 -31.82 -6.47 -1.79
N GLU A 171 -32.68 -7.12 -2.58
CA GLU A 171 -32.73 -8.59 -2.67
C GLU A 171 -31.68 -9.16 -3.63
N LEU A 172 -30.97 -8.31 -4.39
CA LEU A 172 -29.91 -8.73 -5.30
C LEU A 172 -28.91 -9.66 -4.62
N THR A 173 -28.56 -10.73 -5.30
CA THR A 173 -27.60 -11.72 -4.80
C THR A 173 -26.17 -11.27 -5.10
N ASN A 174 -25.17 -11.94 -4.49
CA ASN A 174 -23.77 -11.73 -4.86
C ASN A 174 -23.54 -11.97 -6.36
N ASP A 175 -24.30 -12.90 -6.94
CA ASP A 175 -24.17 -13.28 -8.34
C ASP A 175 -24.64 -12.16 -9.28
N ASP A 176 -25.75 -11.50 -8.95
CA ASP A 176 -26.26 -10.35 -9.70
C ASP A 176 -25.29 -9.16 -9.60
N LEU A 177 -24.64 -8.99 -8.45
CA LEU A 177 -23.62 -7.96 -8.24
C LEU A 177 -22.34 -8.24 -9.04
N CYS A 178 -21.97 -9.51 -9.24
CA CYS A 178 -20.84 -9.92 -10.07
C CYS A 178 -21.03 -9.64 -11.57
N GLU A 179 -22.25 -9.33 -12.02
CA GLU A 179 -22.49 -8.82 -13.37
C GLU A 179 -22.03 -7.36 -13.53
N THR A 180 -21.93 -6.62 -12.41
CA THR A 180 -21.51 -5.22 -12.40
C THR A 180 -20.07 -5.06 -11.96
N VAL A 181 -19.68 -5.75 -10.88
CA VAL A 181 -18.29 -5.82 -10.40
C VAL A 181 -17.66 -7.04 -11.03
N LEU A 182 -16.95 -6.84 -12.14
CA LEU A 182 -16.45 -7.95 -12.96
C LEU A 182 -15.29 -8.68 -12.29
N GLY A 183 -14.54 -7.96 -11.46
CA GLY A 183 -13.40 -8.46 -10.72
C GLY A 183 -12.58 -7.34 -10.10
N PRO A 184 -11.43 -7.68 -9.50
CA PRO A 184 -10.47 -6.68 -9.04
C PRO A 184 -9.89 -5.83 -10.17
N ASP A 185 -9.56 -4.59 -9.84
CA ASP A 185 -8.88 -3.64 -10.73
C ASP A 185 -7.56 -3.22 -10.09
N PHE A 186 -6.48 -3.91 -10.46
CA PHE A 186 -5.16 -3.69 -9.87
C PHE A 186 -4.45 -2.50 -10.53
N PRO A 187 -3.81 -1.60 -9.75
CA PRO A 187 -3.15 -0.41 -10.30
C PRO A 187 -1.96 -0.73 -11.21
N GLY A 188 -1.34 -1.91 -11.07
CA GLY A 188 -0.27 -2.40 -11.95
C GLY A 188 -0.75 -3.04 -13.26
N GLY A 189 -2.07 -3.14 -13.45
CA GLY A 189 -2.68 -3.86 -14.57
C GLY A 189 -2.50 -5.37 -14.47
N GLY A 190 -2.18 -5.99 -15.60
CA GLY A 190 -2.02 -7.42 -15.75
C GLY A 190 -3.30 -8.13 -16.15
N LEU A 191 -3.24 -9.46 -16.14
CA LEU A 191 -4.33 -10.34 -16.54
C LEU A 191 -4.79 -11.16 -15.34
N ILE A 192 -6.10 -11.32 -15.20
CA ILE A 192 -6.70 -12.19 -14.18
C ILE A 192 -7.33 -13.40 -14.87
N TYR A 193 -7.05 -14.59 -14.33
CA TYR A 193 -7.78 -15.80 -14.68
C TYR A 193 -9.08 -15.85 -13.89
N ARG A 194 -10.17 -15.47 -14.55
CA ARG A 194 -11.51 -15.51 -13.96
C ARG A 194 -12.02 -16.94 -13.73
N PHE A 195 -11.72 -17.83 -14.68
CA PHE A 195 -12.23 -19.19 -14.66
C PHE A 195 -11.12 -20.18 -14.32
N GLU A 196 -11.44 -21.09 -13.41
CA GLU A 196 -10.60 -22.22 -13.04
C GLU A 196 -11.26 -23.52 -13.50
N GLU A 197 -10.46 -24.47 -13.98
CA GLU A 197 -10.92 -25.82 -14.29
C GLU A 197 -10.67 -26.71 -13.08
N GLU A 198 -11.73 -27.09 -12.39
CA GLU A 198 -11.67 -28.06 -11.29
C GLU A 198 -12.25 -29.39 -11.75
N ARG A 199 -11.62 -30.49 -11.34
CA ARG A 199 -12.19 -31.82 -11.59
C ARG A 199 -13.24 -32.11 -10.53
N ASN A 200 -14.49 -32.22 -10.96
CA ASN A 200 -15.58 -32.59 -10.07
C ASN A 200 -15.30 -33.98 -9.46
N VAL A 201 -15.31 -34.06 -8.13
CA VAL A 201 -14.94 -35.28 -7.38
C VAL A 201 -15.97 -36.40 -7.59
N GLU A 202 -17.23 -36.05 -7.83
CA GLU A 202 -18.33 -36.99 -8.01
C GLU A 202 -18.48 -37.46 -9.46
N THR A 203 -18.41 -36.54 -10.42
CA THR A 203 -18.62 -36.86 -11.85
C THR A 203 -17.32 -37.18 -12.60
N GLY A 204 -16.17 -36.83 -12.01
CA GLY A 204 -14.85 -36.99 -12.62
C GLY A 204 -14.57 -36.08 -13.82
N LYS A 205 -15.54 -35.23 -14.22
CA LYS A 205 -15.43 -34.29 -15.34
C LYS A 205 -14.73 -33.00 -14.93
N ALA A 206 -14.07 -32.35 -15.88
CA ALA A 206 -13.56 -31.00 -15.68
C ALA A 206 -14.74 -30.01 -15.77
N GLU A 207 -14.94 -29.24 -14.71
CA GLU A 207 -15.95 -28.18 -14.62
C GLU A 207 -15.24 -26.83 -14.57
N ARG A 208 -15.78 -25.87 -15.32
CA ARG A 208 -15.25 -24.51 -15.40
C ARG A 208 -15.99 -23.63 -14.38
N LEU A 209 -15.30 -23.24 -13.33
CA LEU A 209 -15.84 -22.45 -12.22
C LEU A 209 -15.37 -21.01 -12.30
N ASP A 210 -16.24 -20.06 -11.96
CA ASP A 210 -15.87 -18.65 -11.82
C ASP A 210 -15.27 -18.41 -10.43
N GLY A 211 -13.93 -18.35 -10.37
CA GLY A 211 -13.19 -18.20 -9.13
C GLY A 211 -13.43 -16.85 -8.45
N ILE A 212 -13.68 -15.80 -9.23
CA ILE A 212 -13.97 -14.45 -8.72
C ILE A 212 -15.34 -14.44 -8.05
N ARG A 213 -16.36 -14.98 -8.71
CA ARG A 213 -17.73 -15.07 -8.16
C ARG A 213 -17.76 -15.87 -6.85
N ARG A 214 -17.07 -17.00 -6.80
CA ARG A 214 -16.94 -17.81 -5.57
C ARG A 214 -16.22 -17.02 -4.45
N ALA A 215 -15.18 -16.27 -4.81
CA ALA A 215 -14.44 -15.45 -3.86
C ALA A 215 -15.32 -14.34 -3.27
N TYR A 216 -16.12 -13.67 -4.11
CA TYR A 216 -17.06 -12.64 -3.67
C TYR A 216 -18.21 -13.17 -2.84
N ALA A 217 -18.76 -14.34 -3.16
CA ALA A 217 -19.83 -14.94 -2.39
C ALA A 217 -19.38 -15.41 -0.99
N SER A 218 -18.18 -15.99 -0.90
CA SER A 218 -17.67 -16.56 0.36
C SER A 218 -16.78 -15.60 1.18
N GLY A 219 -16.37 -14.48 0.59
CA GLY A 219 -15.39 -13.56 1.18
C GLY A 219 -13.96 -14.09 1.15
N ARG A 220 -13.71 -15.27 0.56
CA ARG A 220 -12.37 -15.88 0.46
C ARG A 220 -12.17 -16.53 -0.89
N GLY A 221 -10.99 -16.37 -1.46
CA GLY A 221 -10.68 -17.07 -2.69
C GLY A 221 -9.28 -16.84 -3.18
N ARG A 222 -8.92 -17.58 -4.21
CA ARG A 222 -7.64 -17.42 -4.90
C ARG A 222 -7.91 -16.81 -6.25
N ILE A 223 -7.15 -15.79 -6.60
CA ILE A 223 -7.23 -15.10 -7.88
C ILE A 223 -5.85 -15.19 -8.53
N VAL A 224 -5.74 -15.95 -9.63
CA VAL A 224 -4.47 -16.07 -10.36
C VAL A 224 -4.29 -14.85 -11.26
N MET A 225 -3.17 -14.16 -11.08
CA MET A 225 -2.77 -12.99 -11.83
C MET A 225 -1.56 -13.33 -12.70
N ARG A 226 -1.47 -12.72 -13.88
CA ARG A 226 -0.39 -12.94 -14.82
C ARG A 226 0.05 -11.64 -15.48
N ALA A 227 1.35 -11.52 -15.71
CA ALA A 227 1.95 -10.43 -16.43
C ALA A 227 1.43 -10.39 -17.87
N LYS A 228 1.28 -9.18 -18.42
CA LYS A 228 0.97 -9.00 -19.84
C LYS A 228 2.28 -8.99 -20.61
N ALA A 229 2.41 -9.95 -21.52
CA ALA A 229 3.59 -10.09 -22.34
C ALA A 229 3.22 -10.41 -23.78
N HIS A 230 3.99 -9.88 -24.72
CA HIS A 230 3.82 -10.15 -26.15
C HIS A 230 5.17 -10.40 -26.82
N LYS A 231 5.09 -10.93 -28.04
CA LYS A 231 6.24 -11.26 -28.87
C LYS A 231 6.62 -10.06 -29.73
N GLU A 232 7.91 -9.75 -29.79
CA GLU A 232 8.47 -8.81 -30.76
C GLU A 232 9.63 -9.47 -31.51
N GLU A 233 9.78 -9.12 -32.79
CA GLU A 233 10.95 -9.50 -33.58
C GLU A 233 12.13 -8.59 -33.22
N PHE A 234 13.27 -9.20 -32.94
CA PHE A 234 14.48 -8.52 -32.55
C PHE A 234 15.59 -8.71 -33.58
N ARG A 235 16.61 -7.84 -33.52
CA ARG A 235 17.70 -7.81 -34.52
C ARG A 235 18.35 -9.18 -34.68
N GLY A 236 18.57 -9.57 -35.93
CA GLY A 236 19.27 -10.82 -36.26
C GLY A 236 18.40 -12.07 -36.21
N ASN A 237 17.11 -11.93 -36.54
CA ASN A 237 16.10 -13.00 -36.62
C ASN A 237 15.90 -13.71 -35.26
N ARG A 238 15.94 -12.93 -34.18
CA ARG A 238 15.71 -13.40 -32.81
C ARG A 238 14.35 -12.92 -32.34
N GLU A 239 13.79 -13.63 -31.39
CA GLU A 239 12.51 -13.27 -30.78
C GLU A 239 12.78 -12.65 -29.40
N ALA A 240 11.96 -11.70 -29.00
CA ALA A 240 11.98 -11.12 -27.67
C ALA A 240 10.60 -11.23 -27.01
N ILE A 241 10.62 -11.49 -25.71
CA ILE A 241 9.45 -11.38 -24.85
C ILE A 241 9.47 -9.98 -24.25
N ILE A 242 8.43 -9.22 -24.53
CA ILE A 242 8.23 -7.89 -23.96
C ILE A 242 7.17 -7.98 -22.88
N VAL A 243 7.54 -7.64 -21.65
CA VAL A 243 6.61 -7.57 -20.52
C VAL A 243 6.22 -6.11 -20.30
N SER A 244 4.93 -5.81 -20.43
CA SER A 244 4.39 -4.45 -20.35
C SER A 244 3.62 -4.17 -19.06
N GLU A 245 3.10 -5.20 -18.39
CA GLU A 245 2.35 -5.09 -17.13
C GLU A 245 2.70 -6.27 -16.22
N LEU A 246 2.82 -6.03 -14.92
CA LEU A 246 3.17 -7.05 -13.92
C LEU A 246 1.98 -7.29 -12.97
N PRO A 247 1.87 -8.49 -12.37
CA PRO A 247 0.88 -8.75 -11.35
C PRO A 247 0.99 -7.80 -10.15
N TYR A 248 -0.10 -7.65 -9.40
CA TYR A 248 -0.14 -6.79 -8.22
C TYR A 248 0.91 -7.17 -7.17
N ALA A 249 1.52 -6.15 -6.56
CA ALA A 249 2.56 -6.27 -5.54
C ALA A 249 3.83 -7.05 -5.98
N VAL A 250 4.14 -7.07 -7.28
CA VAL A 250 5.40 -7.61 -7.81
C VAL A 250 6.39 -6.48 -8.04
N ASN A 251 7.54 -6.54 -7.35
CA ASN A 251 8.66 -5.63 -7.59
C ASN A 251 9.40 -6.03 -8.89
N LYS A 252 9.63 -5.06 -9.78
CA LYS A 252 10.27 -5.27 -11.08
C LYS A 252 11.75 -5.64 -10.94
N ALA A 253 12.54 -4.89 -10.16
CA ALA A 253 13.95 -5.17 -9.93
C ALA A 253 14.19 -6.59 -9.35
N SER A 254 13.43 -6.96 -8.31
CA SER A 254 13.48 -8.30 -7.71
C SER A 254 13.06 -9.40 -8.68
N LEU A 255 12.09 -9.12 -9.57
CA LEU A 255 11.72 -10.07 -10.62
C LEU A 255 12.87 -10.30 -11.60
N ILE A 256 13.51 -9.23 -12.07
CA ILE A 256 14.64 -9.32 -13.01
C ILE A 256 15.82 -10.07 -12.39
N GLU A 257 16.17 -9.73 -11.14
CA GLU A 257 17.21 -10.43 -10.37
C GLU A 257 16.87 -11.92 -10.25
N LYS A 258 15.61 -12.25 -9.94
CA LYS A 258 15.18 -13.64 -9.81
C LYS A 258 15.27 -14.41 -11.13
N ILE A 259 14.92 -13.77 -12.25
CA ILE A 259 15.06 -14.41 -13.58
C ILE A 259 16.54 -14.66 -13.87
N ALA A 260 17.43 -13.69 -13.61
CA ALA A 260 18.87 -13.83 -13.81
C ALA A 260 19.46 -14.99 -12.97
N GLU A 261 19.08 -15.09 -11.69
CA GLU A 261 19.46 -16.19 -10.80
C GLU A 261 19.03 -17.55 -11.38
N LEU A 262 17.78 -17.66 -11.86
CA LEU A 262 17.24 -18.90 -12.42
C LEU A 262 17.90 -19.29 -13.75
N VAL A 263 18.31 -18.33 -14.57
CA VAL A 263 19.07 -18.55 -15.80
C VAL A 263 20.48 -19.05 -15.46
N GLN A 264 21.18 -18.42 -14.52
CA GLN A 264 22.51 -18.83 -14.08
C GLN A 264 22.49 -20.23 -13.44
N GLY A 265 21.45 -20.52 -12.66
CA GLY A 265 21.18 -21.83 -12.07
C GLY A 265 20.68 -22.90 -13.05
N LYS A 266 20.59 -22.59 -14.36
CA LYS A 266 20.09 -23.46 -15.44
C LYS A 266 18.67 -24.02 -15.22
N ARG A 267 17.88 -23.39 -14.33
CA ARG A 267 16.46 -23.72 -14.12
C ARG A 267 15.59 -23.11 -15.20
N LEU A 268 15.96 -21.93 -15.70
CA LEU A 268 15.41 -21.33 -16.90
C LEU A 268 16.44 -21.44 -18.04
N GLN A 269 15.97 -21.86 -19.20
CA GLN A 269 16.76 -21.98 -20.43
C GLN A 269 16.12 -21.16 -21.55
N GLY A 270 16.86 -20.95 -22.62
CA GLY A 270 16.38 -20.19 -23.78
C GLY A 270 16.37 -18.68 -23.64
N ILE A 271 16.91 -18.13 -22.55
CA ILE A 271 17.09 -16.67 -22.38
C ILE A 271 18.55 -16.33 -22.72
N SER A 272 18.76 -15.38 -23.64
CA SER A 272 20.10 -14.88 -23.98
C SER A 272 20.47 -13.62 -23.21
N ASP A 273 19.52 -12.71 -23.00
CA ASP A 273 19.75 -11.44 -22.30
C ASP A 273 18.43 -10.93 -21.69
N ILE A 274 18.54 -10.07 -20.67
CA ILE A 274 17.41 -9.44 -20.00
C ILE A 274 17.75 -7.96 -19.77
N ARG A 275 16.87 -7.06 -20.20
CA ARG A 275 17.03 -5.62 -20.06
C ARG A 275 15.77 -4.96 -19.54
N ASP A 276 15.95 -3.95 -18.72
CA ASP A 276 14.88 -3.02 -18.36
C ASP A 276 14.97 -1.78 -19.26
N GLU A 277 13.99 -1.64 -20.15
CA GLU A 277 13.81 -0.49 -21.06
C GLU A 277 12.62 0.37 -20.60
N SER A 278 12.21 0.25 -19.33
CA SER A 278 11.13 1.06 -18.76
C SER A 278 11.50 2.54 -18.73
N ASP A 279 10.54 3.39 -19.07
CA ASP A 279 10.69 4.84 -19.06
C ASP A 279 9.50 5.52 -18.37
N ARG A 280 9.32 6.83 -18.58
CA ARG A 280 8.20 7.58 -18.01
C ARG A 280 6.86 7.29 -18.70
N GLU A 281 6.89 6.76 -19.92
CA GLU A 281 5.70 6.46 -20.73
C GLU A 281 5.16 5.07 -20.41
N GLY A 282 6.01 4.15 -19.97
CA GLY A 282 5.55 2.86 -19.47
C GLY A 282 6.65 1.90 -19.08
N MET A 283 6.23 0.78 -18.48
CA MET A 283 7.12 -0.32 -18.14
C MET A 283 7.40 -1.18 -19.38
N ARG A 284 8.68 -1.55 -19.57
CA ARG A 284 9.11 -2.41 -20.67
C ARG A 284 10.29 -3.27 -20.25
N ILE A 285 10.03 -4.53 -19.91
CA ILE A 285 11.09 -5.51 -19.65
C ILE A 285 11.28 -6.33 -20.92
N VAL A 286 12.51 -6.36 -21.43
CA VAL A 286 12.90 -7.08 -22.65
C VAL A 286 13.68 -8.33 -22.27
N ILE A 287 13.16 -9.49 -22.64
CA ILE A 287 13.82 -10.78 -22.45
C ILE A 287 14.12 -11.36 -23.83
N GLU A 288 15.38 -11.39 -24.22
CA GLU A 288 15.79 -11.96 -25.50
C GLU A 288 15.79 -13.49 -25.45
N VAL A 289 15.20 -14.10 -26.47
CA VAL A 289 15.14 -15.56 -26.62
C VAL A 289 16.31 -16.03 -27.49
N LYS A 290 16.93 -17.15 -27.11
CA LYS A 290 17.97 -17.81 -27.91
C LYS A 290 17.40 -18.30 -29.24
N ARG A 291 18.23 -18.32 -30.29
CA ARG A 291 17.82 -18.71 -31.66
C ARG A 291 17.23 -20.12 -31.75
N ASP A 292 17.70 -21.04 -30.92
CA ASP A 292 17.30 -22.46 -30.96
C ASP A 292 16.12 -22.76 -30.01
N ASP A 293 15.56 -21.73 -29.35
CA ASP A 293 14.47 -21.85 -28.39
C ASP A 293 13.20 -21.17 -28.90
N SER A 294 12.06 -21.59 -28.34
CA SER A 294 10.74 -21.11 -28.72
C SER A 294 10.22 -20.08 -27.70
N PHE A 295 9.71 -18.94 -28.20
CA PHE A 295 9.02 -17.92 -27.39
C PHE A 295 8.03 -18.53 -26.40
N ASP A 296 7.11 -19.40 -26.87
CA ASP A 296 6.06 -19.96 -26.02
C ASP A 296 6.61 -20.84 -24.90
N ARG A 297 7.69 -21.58 -25.16
CA ARG A 297 8.33 -22.43 -24.14
C ARG A 297 9.00 -21.58 -23.06
N VAL A 298 9.74 -20.55 -23.46
CA VAL A 298 10.43 -19.65 -22.52
C VAL A 298 9.40 -18.86 -21.71
N LEU A 299 8.37 -18.32 -22.35
CA LEU A 299 7.31 -17.57 -21.68
C LEU A 299 6.54 -18.42 -20.66
N ASN A 300 6.18 -19.66 -21.01
CA ASN A 300 5.50 -20.56 -20.08
C ASN A 300 6.40 -20.95 -18.89
N ASN A 301 7.70 -21.14 -19.11
CA ASN A 301 8.65 -21.39 -18.03
C ASN A 301 8.81 -20.16 -17.12
N LEU A 302 8.83 -18.95 -17.69
CA LEU A 302 8.83 -17.71 -16.92
C LEU A 302 7.59 -17.61 -16.03
N PHE A 303 6.39 -17.84 -16.56
CA PHE A 303 5.16 -17.87 -15.73
C PHE A 303 5.22 -18.93 -14.63
N LYS A 304 5.82 -20.09 -14.88
CA LYS A 304 5.88 -21.18 -13.90
C LYS A 304 6.86 -20.93 -12.75
N HIS A 305 7.97 -20.24 -13.03
CA HIS A 305 9.11 -20.17 -12.12
C HIS A 305 9.36 -18.77 -11.53
N THR A 306 8.60 -17.76 -11.96
CA THR A 306 8.82 -16.37 -11.57
C THR A 306 7.51 -15.72 -11.13
N ALA A 307 7.61 -14.53 -10.53
CA ALA A 307 6.44 -13.74 -10.15
C ALA A 307 5.71 -13.11 -11.34
N MET A 308 6.09 -13.41 -12.60
CA MET A 308 5.27 -13.07 -13.77
C MET A 308 3.90 -13.76 -13.74
N GLN A 309 3.73 -14.84 -12.98
CA GLN A 309 2.42 -15.33 -12.58
C GLN A 309 2.40 -15.50 -11.07
N SER A 310 1.40 -14.93 -10.42
CA SER A 310 1.24 -15.00 -8.97
C SER A 310 -0.22 -15.24 -8.62
N ALA A 311 -0.50 -15.52 -7.35
CA ALA A 311 -1.85 -15.69 -6.86
C ALA A 311 -2.13 -14.68 -5.76
N PHE A 312 -3.21 -13.92 -5.91
CA PHE A 312 -3.75 -13.08 -4.86
C PHE A 312 -4.73 -13.92 -4.03
N ASN A 313 -4.42 -14.10 -2.74
CA ASN A 313 -5.30 -14.80 -1.82
C ASN A 313 -6.25 -13.77 -1.19
N LEU A 314 -7.44 -13.65 -1.76
CA LEU A 314 -8.50 -12.76 -1.30
C LEU A 314 -9.05 -13.27 0.03
N ASN A 315 -9.15 -12.36 1.00
CA ASN A 315 -9.81 -12.57 2.28
C ASN A 315 -10.44 -11.26 2.74
N MET A 316 -11.75 -11.12 2.51
CA MET A 316 -12.58 -9.97 2.87
C MET A 316 -12.95 -10.00 4.34
N LEU A 317 -11.94 -9.82 5.18
CA LEU A 317 -12.09 -9.70 6.63
C LEU A 317 -12.04 -8.23 7.05
N ALA A 318 -13.08 -7.77 7.74
CA ALA A 318 -13.17 -6.41 8.27
C ALA A 318 -13.83 -6.41 9.65
N LEU A 319 -13.74 -5.29 10.36
CA LEU A 319 -14.42 -5.11 11.64
C LEU A 319 -15.85 -4.62 11.39
N VAL A 320 -16.84 -5.37 11.88
CA VAL A 320 -18.25 -4.98 11.90
C VAL A 320 -18.69 -4.91 13.35
N GLY A 321 -18.99 -3.70 13.84
CA GLY A 321 -19.29 -3.50 15.25
C GLY A 321 -18.14 -3.91 16.18
N GLN A 322 -16.90 -3.63 15.78
CA GLN A 322 -15.66 -4.01 16.47
C GLN A 322 -15.35 -5.53 16.49
N GLU A 323 -16.15 -6.36 15.83
CA GLU A 323 -15.88 -7.79 15.70
C GLU A 323 -15.32 -8.13 14.30
N PRO A 324 -14.26 -8.95 14.20
CA PRO A 324 -13.74 -9.40 12.92
C PRO A 324 -14.72 -10.36 12.24
N LYS A 325 -15.23 -9.98 11.07
CA LYS A 325 -16.15 -10.79 10.25
C LYS A 325 -15.62 -10.93 8.85
N VAL A 326 -15.88 -12.10 8.27
CA VAL A 326 -15.62 -12.37 6.86
C VAL A 326 -16.89 -12.03 6.11
N LEU A 327 -16.76 -11.16 5.12
CA LEU A 327 -17.88 -10.52 4.44
C LEU A 327 -17.88 -10.95 2.98
N SER A 328 -19.08 -11.17 2.42
CA SER A 328 -19.26 -11.25 0.98
C SER A 328 -19.23 -9.86 0.34
N LEU A 329 -19.15 -9.79 -0.99
CA LEU A 329 -19.22 -8.51 -1.72
C LEU A 329 -20.51 -7.74 -1.38
N LYS A 330 -21.66 -8.44 -1.36
CA LYS A 330 -22.94 -7.88 -0.94
C LYS A 330 -22.88 -7.30 0.46
N ASP A 331 -22.33 -8.05 1.42
CA ASP A 331 -22.27 -7.60 2.82
C ASP A 331 -21.45 -6.33 2.98
N VAL A 332 -20.30 -6.23 2.28
CA VAL A 332 -19.45 -5.03 2.30
C VAL A 332 -20.21 -3.82 1.74
N LEU A 333 -20.89 -3.98 0.61
CA LEU A 333 -21.69 -2.91 0.00
C LEU A 333 -22.87 -2.51 0.89
N GLN A 334 -23.56 -3.48 1.47
CA GLN A 334 -24.70 -3.27 2.36
C GLN A 334 -24.27 -2.49 3.61
N HIS A 335 -23.17 -2.88 4.25
CA HIS A 335 -22.62 -2.13 5.39
C HIS A 335 -22.25 -0.70 5.02
N HIS A 336 -21.69 -0.47 3.84
CA HIS A 336 -21.41 0.89 3.36
C HIS A 336 -22.70 1.69 3.17
N ILE A 337 -23.73 1.12 2.55
CA ILE A 337 -25.03 1.77 2.34
C ILE A 337 -25.69 2.14 3.68
N ASP A 338 -25.72 1.20 4.63
CA ASP A 338 -26.36 1.42 5.92
C ASP A 338 -25.62 2.49 6.75
N TYR A 339 -24.29 2.48 6.71
CA TYR A 339 -23.48 3.55 7.30
C TYR A 339 -23.75 4.91 6.64
N ARG A 340 -23.86 4.95 5.31
CA ARG A 340 -24.20 6.20 4.59
C ARG A 340 -25.59 6.71 4.95
N ARG A 341 -26.58 5.83 5.17
CA ARG A 341 -27.92 6.21 5.64
C ARG A 341 -27.89 6.83 7.04
N GLU A 342 -27.06 6.30 7.93
CA GLU A 342 -26.85 6.87 9.27
C GLU A 342 -26.23 8.26 9.19
N VAL A 343 -25.14 8.40 8.43
CA VAL A 343 -24.42 9.67 8.24
C VAL A 343 -25.31 10.76 7.64
N ILE A 344 -26.19 10.41 6.69
CA ILE A 344 -27.13 11.37 6.07
C ILE A 344 -28.27 11.77 7.03
N ARG A 345 -28.65 10.88 7.96
CA ARG A 345 -29.74 11.13 8.91
C ARG A 345 -29.33 12.07 10.05
N ARG A 346 -28.08 11.99 10.49
CA ARG A 346 -27.51 12.85 11.55
C ARG A 346 -27.33 14.28 11.05
#